data_AF-A0A1L8EDJ1-F1
#
_entry.id   AF-A0A1L8EDJ1-F1
#
_cell.length_a   1.000
_cell.length_b   1.000
_cell.length_c   1.000
_cell.angle_alpha   90.00
_cell.angle_beta   90.00
_cell.angle_gamma   90.00
#
_symmetry.space_group_name_H-M   'P 1'
#
loop_
_entity.id
_entity.type
_entity.pdbx_description
1 polymer ?
#
loop_
_entity_poly.entity_id
_entity_poly.type
_entity_poly.pdbx_seq_one_letter_code
_entity_poly.pdbx_strand_id
1 'polypeptide(L)'
;MMMKVPSSDWSDQFEQYIIEEESDNEFDDEPDFSEYLWMENEEEFDSTELQRLQDEDLMKECLDAMLDDELEDQMEELEKIMDEELCSALSTMAVRECNVSNSLLNPLAAEFIPRSRLIIDLGSS
;
A
#
# COMPACT_ATOMS: atom_id res chain seq x y z
N MET A 1 -12.07 -19.31 18.21
CA MET A 1 -12.07 -20.79 18.13
C MET A 1 -11.28 -21.31 19.32
N MET A 2 -11.85 -22.16 20.18
CA MET A 2 -11.06 -22.86 21.19
C MET A 2 -10.44 -24.10 20.53
N MET A 3 -9.11 -24.14 20.44
CA MET A 3 -8.40 -25.35 20.03
C MET A 3 -8.48 -26.38 21.16
N LYS A 4 -8.96 -27.59 20.83
CA LYS A 4 -8.95 -28.73 21.74
C LYS A 4 -7.58 -29.36 21.71
N VAL A 5 -6.95 -29.49 22.88
CA VAL A 5 -5.69 -30.21 23.05
C VAL A 5 -5.97 -31.70 22.85
N PRO A 6 -5.28 -32.39 21.93
CA PRO A 6 -5.38 -33.85 21.82
C PRO A 6 -4.92 -34.51 23.13
N SER A 7 -5.78 -35.35 23.71
CA SER A 7 -5.45 -36.19 24.86
C SER A 7 -4.56 -37.34 24.40
N SER A 8 -3.26 -37.08 24.22
CA SER A 8 -2.26 -38.16 24.28
C SER A 8 -1.92 -38.37 25.75
N ASP A 9 -2.31 -39.53 26.29
CA ASP A 9 -1.80 -40.01 27.57
C ASP A 9 -0.39 -40.54 27.32
N TRP A 10 0.61 -39.76 27.74
CA TRP A 10 2.03 -40.09 27.58
C TRP A 10 2.52 -41.10 28.63
N SER A 11 1.65 -41.56 29.54
CA SER A 11 2.03 -42.44 30.64
C SER A 11 2.51 -43.82 30.19
N ASP A 12 2.06 -44.32 29.04
CA ASP A 12 2.40 -45.68 28.57
C ASP A 12 3.72 -45.76 27.78
N GLN A 13 4.36 -44.64 27.44
CA GLN A 13 5.58 -44.63 26.62
C GLN A 13 6.88 -44.61 27.45
N PHE A 14 6.81 -44.44 28.78
CA PHE A 14 7.99 -44.36 29.64
C PHE A 14 8.44 -45.69 30.26
N GLU A 15 7.73 -46.80 30.00
CA GLU A 15 8.04 -48.13 30.55
C GLU A 15 8.80 -49.04 29.55
N GLN A 16 9.78 -48.49 28.82
CA GLN A 16 10.71 -49.32 28.08
C GLN A 16 12.17 -48.91 28.32
N TYR A 17 12.67 -49.48 29.41
CA TYR A 17 14.04 -49.98 29.54
C TYR A 17 15.17 -48.94 29.50
N ILE A 18 15.53 -48.50 30.71
CA ILE A 18 16.92 -48.35 31.12
C ILE A 18 17.62 -49.70 30.86
N ILE A 19 18.26 -49.86 29.70
CA ILE A 19 19.31 -50.86 29.49
C ILE A 19 20.60 -50.06 29.41
N GLU A 20 21.36 -50.16 30.48
CA GLU A 20 22.79 -49.86 30.51
C GLU A 20 23.46 -50.75 29.46
N GLU A 21 23.66 -50.24 28.24
CA GLU A 21 24.57 -50.85 27.27
C GLU A 21 25.76 -49.90 27.10
N GLU A 22 26.82 -50.25 27.82
CA GLU A 22 28.17 -49.67 27.81
C GLU A 22 28.71 -49.71 26.38
N SER A 23 28.56 -48.61 25.65
CA SER A 23 29.16 -48.39 24.34
C SER A 23 30.46 -47.60 24.53
N ASP A 24 31.58 -48.32 24.53
CA ASP A 24 32.95 -47.79 24.60
C ASP A 24 33.33 -46.97 23.34
N ASN A 25 32.73 -45.80 23.15
CA ASN A 25 33.23 -44.73 22.27
C ASN A 25 33.54 -43.48 23.11
N GLU A 26 34.46 -43.62 24.08
CA GLU A 26 34.80 -42.60 25.08
C GLU A 26 35.56 -41.36 24.53
N PHE A 27 35.54 -41.05 23.22
CA PHE A 27 36.33 -39.93 22.68
C PHE A 27 35.69 -39.08 21.57
N ASP A 28 34.41 -39.27 21.23
CA ASP A 28 33.71 -38.37 20.27
C ASP A 28 32.37 -37.82 20.79
N ASP A 29 31.98 -38.20 22.02
CA ASP A 29 30.82 -37.65 22.71
C ASP A 29 31.26 -36.50 23.61
N GLU A 30 31.69 -35.39 23.00
CA GLU A 30 31.72 -34.13 23.74
C GLU A 30 30.25 -33.85 24.15
N PRO A 31 29.94 -33.75 25.44
CA PRO A 31 28.55 -33.62 25.88
C PRO A 31 27.88 -32.44 25.19
N ASP A 32 26.79 -32.69 24.46
CA ASP A 32 26.01 -31.67 23.77
C ASP A 32 25.31 -30.77 24.80
N PHE A 33 26.03 -29.73 25.21
CA PHE A 33 25.53 -28.69 26.10
C PHE A 33 24.97 -27.49 25.35
N SER A 34 24.71 -27.60 24.03
CA SER A 34 24.17 -26.48 23.24
C SER A 34 22.88 -25.92 23.84
N GLU A 35 22.01 -26.78 24.39
CA GLU A 35 20.78 -26.40 25.09
C GLU A 35 21.04 -25.68 26.43
N TYR A 36 22.15 -25.97 27.11
CA TYR A 36 22.55 -25.31 28.37
C TYR A 36 23.37 -24.03 28.17
N LEU A 37 24.09 -23.93 27.05
CA LEU A 37 24.84 -22.73 26.65
C LEU A 37 23.94 -21.65 26.02
N TRP A 38 22.74 -22.02 25.57
CA TRP A 38 21.75 -21.06 25.10
C TRP A 38 21.41 -19.98 26.13
N MET A 39 21.47 -20.32 27.42
CA MET A 39 21.14 -19.41 28.53
C MET A 39 22.20 -18.32 28.77
N GLU A 40 23.44 -18.51 28.30
CA GLU A 40 24.51 -17.48 28.38
C GLU A 40 24.40 -16.45 27.25
N ASN A 41 23.92 -16.87 26.07
CA ASN A 41 23.77 -16.01 24.89
C ASN A 41 22.31 -15.57 24.62
N GLU A 42 21.35 -15.91 25.47
CA GLU A 42 19.92 -15.59 25.29
C GLU A 42 19.70 -14.08 25.10
N GLU A 43 20.29 -13.24 25.97
CA GLU A 43 20.14 -11.78 25.91
C GLU A 43 20.79 -11.17 24.64
N GLU A 44 21.91 -11.72 24.18
CA GLU A 44 22.58 -11.27 22.95
C GLU A 44 21.79 -11.65 21.70
N PHE A 45 21.19 -12.85 21.70
CA PHE A 45 20.33 -13.32 20.62
C PHE A 45 19.07 -12.44 20.52
N ASP A 46 18.39 -12.21 21.64
CA ASP A 46 17.20 -11.36 21.69
C ASP A 46 17.48 -9.94 21.22
N SER A 47 18.60 -9.35 21.67
CA SER A 47 19.02 -8.02 21.22
C SER A 47 19.30 -7.98 19.72
N THR A 48 19.93 -9.03 19.18
CA THR A 48 20.28 -9.10 17.76
C THR A 48 19.05 -9.26 16.88
N GLU A 49 18.13 -10.16 17.24
CA GLU A 49 16.88 -10.32 16.49
C GLU A 49 15.98 -9.09 16.60
N LEU A 50 15.92 -8.45 17.76
CA LEU A 50 15.18 -7.20 17.91
C LEU A 50 15.76 -6.09 17.02
N GLN A 51 17.09 -5.95 16.98
CA GLN A 51 17.75 -5.00 16.09
C GLN A 51 17.47 -5.33 14.63
N ARG A 52 17.55 -6.60 14.25
CA ARG A 52 17.27 -7.06 12.88
C ARG A 52 15.85 -6.68 12.43
N LEU A 53 14.86 -6.90 13.30
CA LEU A 53 13.47 -6.52 13.04
C LEU A 53 13.30 -5.00 12.94
N GLN A 54 13.95 -4.24 13.81
CA GLN A 54 13.91 -2.78 13.76
C GLN A 54 14.52 -2.23 12.46
N ASP A 55 15.66 -2.77 12.04
CA ASP A 55 16.33 -2.37 10.80
C ASP A 55 15.50 -2.73 9.56
N GLU A 56 14.82 -3.88 9.58
CA GLU A 56 13.91 -4.31 8.52
C GLU A 56 12.70 -3.37 8.39
N ASP A 57 12.08 -2.99 9.52
CA ASP A 57 10.97 -2.04 9.55
C ASP A 57 11.39 -0.66 9.05
N LEU A 58 12.56 -0.17 9.47
CA LEU A 58 13.09 1.12 9.02
C LEU A 58 13.38 1.12 7.51
N MET A 59 14.00 0.05 7.00
CA MET A 59 14.28 -0.09 5.57
C MET A 59 13.00 -0.08 4.74
N LYS A 60 11.97 -0.76 5.24
CA LYS A 60 10.66 -0.81 4.59
C LYS A 60 9.99 0.56 4.57
N GLU A 61 10.00 1.29 5.67
CA GLU A 61 9.44 2.65 5.73
C GLU A 61 10.12 3.59 4.73
N CYS A 62 11.46 3.53 4.60
CA CYS A 62 12.17 4.32 3.60
C CYS A 62 11.80 3.95 2.16
N LEU A 63 11.60 2.66 1.87
CA LEU A 63 11.20 2.21 0.54
C LEU A 63 9.77 2.65 0.22
N ASP A 64 8.84 2.49 1.17
CA ASP A 64 7.44 2.87 1.02
C ASP A 64 7.31 4.38 0.77
N ALA A 65 8.04 5.22 1.53
CA ALA A 65 8.04 6.68 1.32
C ALA A 65 8.51 7.08 -0.09
N MET A 66 9.57 6.44 -0.61
CA MET A 66 10.07 6.72 -1.96
C MET A 66 9.07 6.28 -3.05
N LEU A 67 8.34 5.18 -2.84
CA LEU A 67 7.30 4.73 -3.76
C LEU A 67 6.07 5.63 -3.72
N ASP A 68 5.71 6.13 -2.55
CA ASP A 68 4.60 7.08 -2.38
C ASP A 68 4.88 8.40 -3.10
N ASP A 69 6.11 8.94 -3.00
CA ASP A 69 6.54 10.12 -3.76
C ASP A 69 6.43 9.88 -5.28
N GLU A 70 6.89 8.74 -5.79
CA GLU A 70 6.79 8.40 -7.22
C GLU A 70 5.33 8.21 -7.68
N LEU A 71 4.45 7.73 -6.80
CA LEU A 71 3.04 7.59 -7.07
C LEU A 71 2.34 8.95 -7.14
N GLU A 72 2.67 9.86 -6.22
CA GLU A 72 2.14 11.23 -6.20
C GLU A 72 2.51 11.98 -7.49
N ASP A 73 3.77 11.92 -7.91
CA ASP A 73 4.25 12.52 -9.18
C ASP A 73 3.46 11.99 -10.40
N GLN A 74 3.23 10.66 -10.45
CA GLN A 74 2.43 10.05 -11.53
C GLN A 74 0.98 10.52 -11.52
N MET A 75 0.37 10.65 -10.34
CA MET A 75 -1.00 11.12 -10.19
C MET A 75 -1.14 12.58 -10.64
N GLU A 76 -0.20 13.44 -10.27
CA GLU A 76 -0.18 14.84 -10.70
C GLU A 76 -0.03 14.97 -12.23
N GLU A 77 0.84 14.15 -12.85
CA GLU A 77 1.00 14.16 -14.30
C GLU A 77 -0.27 13.68 -15.02
N LEU A 78 -0.92 12.63 -14.50
CA LEU A 78 -2.22 12.14 -14.99
C LEU A 78 -3.31 13.21 -14.88
N GLU A 79 -3.40 13.91 -13.73
CA GLU A 79 -4.35 14.99 -13.52
C GLU A 79 -4.12 16.13 -14.50
N LYS A 80 -2.86 16.53 -14.71
CA LYS A 80 -2.50 17.56 -15.68
C LYS A 80 -2.88 17.18 -17.12
N ILE A 81 -2.65 15.94 -17.54
CA ILE A 81 -3.04 15.47 -18.88
C ILE A 81 -4.56 15.53 -19.03
N MET A 82 -5.31 15.10 -18.01
CA MET A 82 -6.77 15.15 -18.00
C MET A 82 -7.27 16.61 -18.10
N ASP A 83 -6.66 17.53 -17.37
CA ASP A 83 -7.01 18.95 -17.39
C ASP A 83 -6.70 19.59 -18.75
N GLU A 84 -5.57 19.26 -19.37
CA GLU A 84 -5.21 19.70 -20.72
C GLU A 84 -6.21 19.18 -21.77
N GLU A 85 -6.61 17.91 -21.68
CA GLU A 85 -7.64 17.31 -22.54
C GLU A 85 -8.99 18.00 -22.36
N LEU A 86 -9.41 18.24 -21.11
CA LEU A 86 -10.65 18.92 -20.79
C LEU A 86 -10.64 20.36 -21.33
N CYS A 87 -9.55 21.10 -21.12
CA CYS A 87 -9.39 22.46 -21.65
C CYS A 87 -9.43 22.49 -23.18
N SER A 88 -8.82 21.50 -23.84
CA SER A 88 -8.87 21.33 -25.29
C SER A 88 -10.30 21.07 -25.76
N ALA A 89 -11.01 20.13 -25.13
CA ALA A 89 -12.40 19.81 -25.43
C ALA A 89 -13.30 21.05 -25.28
N LEU A 90 -13.17 21.79 -24.17
CA LEU A 90 -13.90 23.04 -23.94
C LEU A 90 -13.58 24.11 -24.99
N SER A 91 -12.32 24.24 -25.42
CA SER A 91 -11.93 25.14 -26.51
C SER A 91 -12.55 24.76 -27.86
N THR A 92 -12.66 23.46 -28.17
CA THR A 92 -13.32 23.03 -29.42
C THR A 92 -14.83 23.32 -29.43
N MET A 93 -15.47 23.23 -28.26
CA MET A 93 -16.89 23.53 -28.09
C MET A 93 -17.18 25.04 -27.98
N ALA A 94 -16.15 25.88 -27.80
CA ALA A 94 -16.32 27.32 -27.65
C ALA A 94 -17.03 27.91 -28.89
N VAL A 95 -18.19 28.52 -28.64
CA VAL A 95 -19.01 29.15 -29.68
C VAL A 95 -18.30 30.42 -30.14
N ARG A 96 -17.75 30.37 -31.35
CA ARG A 96 -17.11 31.52 -32.00
C ARG A 96 -18.16 32.56 -32.36
N GLU A 97 -17.77 33.83 -32.32
CA GLU A 97 -18.63 34.93 -32.74
C GLU A 97 -18.87 34.83 -34.26
N CYS A 98 -20.02 34.28 -34.63
CA CYS A 98 -20.39 34.06 -36.02
C CYS A 98 -20.80 35.39 -36.64
N ASN A 99 -20.15 35.77 -37.74
CA ASN A 99 -20.48 36.99 -38.46
C ASN A 99 -21.87 36.84 -39.14
N VAL A 100 -22.91 37.26 -38.42
CA VAL A 100 -24.32 37.16 -38.84
C VAL A 100 -24.68 38.12 -39.98
N SER A 101 -23.77 39.02 -40.38
CA SER A 101 -24.05 40.06 -41.40
C SER A 101 -24.39 39.51 -42.79
N ASN A 102 -24.01 38.27 -43.10
CA ASN A 102 -24.36 37.58 -44.36
C ASN A 102 -25.36 36.43 -44.16
N SER A 103 -25.99 36.35 -42.98
CA SER A 103 -26.92 35.28 -42.67
C SER A 103 -28.23 35.43 -43.46
N LEU A 104 -28.62 34.36 -44.16
CA LEU A 104 -29.92 34.25 -44.84
C LEU A 104 -31.05 33.88 -43.86
N LEU A 105 -30.76 33.79 -42.57
CA LEU A 105 -31.75 33.46 -41.54
C LEU A 105 -32.80 34.57 -41.43
N ASN A 106 -34.02 34.17 -41.08
CA ASN A 106 -35.15 35.07 -40.93
C ASN A 106 -34.81 36.20 -39.91
N PRO A 107 -34.75 37.47 -40.32
CA PRO A 107 -34.39 38.58 -39.42
C PRO A 107 -35.44 38.82 -38.32
N LEU A 108 -36.66 38.33 -38.50
CA LEU A 108 -37.71 38.38 -37.46
C LEU A 108 -37.50 37.33 -36.36
N ALA A 109 -36.63 36.34 -36.58
CA ALA A 109 -36.38 35.23 -35.66
C ALA A 109 -35.26 35.55 -34.63
N ALA A 110 -35.11 36.81 -34.24
CA ALA A 110 -34.07 37.29 -33.31
C ALA A 110 -34.16 36.66 -31.89
N GLU A 111 -35.26 36.00 -31.59
CA GLU A 111 -35.50 35.23 -30.36
C GLU A 111 -34.73 33.90 -30.28
N PHE A 112 -34.26 33.37 -31.41
CA PHE A 112 -33.47 32.11 -31.47
C PHE A 112 -31.96 32.33 -31.37
N ILE A 113 -31.50 33.57 -31.40
CA ILE A 113 -30.08 33.89 -31.20
C ILE A 113 -29.81 33.73 -29.69
N PRO A 114 -28.87 32.85 -29.28
CA PRO A 114 -28.44 32.75 -27.90
C PRO A 114 -27.96 34.13 -27.46
N ARG A 115 -28.80 34.87 -26.73
CA ARG A 115 -28.38 36.09 -26.07
C ARG A 115 -27.43 35.62 -24.98
N SER A 116 -26.21 36.15 -24.97
CA SER A 116 -25.34 36.14 -23.80
C SER A 116 -26.04 36.92 -22.68
N ARG A 117 -27.12 36.33 -22.14
CA ARG A 117 -27.67 36.74 -20.86
C ARG A 117 -26.58 36.36 -19.88
N LEU A 118 -25.76 37.33 -19.54
CA LEU A 118 -25.15 37.41 -18.23
C LEU A 118 -26.30 37.21 -17.26
N ILE A 119 -26.43 35.98 -16.77
CA ILE A 119 -27.27 35.67 -15.63
C ILE A 119 -26.69 36.55 -14.51
N ILE A 120 -27.59 37.23 -13.80
CA ILE A 120 -27.35 38.25 -12.76
C ILE A 120 -27.35 39.69 -13.31
N ASP A 121 -28.54 40.20 -13.59
CA ASP A 121 -28.89 41.50 -13.02
C ASP A 121 -30.25 41.32 -12.34
N LEU A 122 -30.19 41.04 -11.03
CA LEU A 122 -31.36 41.11 -10.17
C LEU A 122 -31.78 42.57 -10.13
N GLY A 123 -33.03 42.83 -10.52
CA GLY A 123 -33.59 44.17 -10.48
C GLY A 123 -33.41 44.86 -9.14
N SER A 124 -33.01 46.12 -9.20
CA SER A 124 -33.51 47.13 -8.27
C SER A 124 -33.59 48.47 -9.00
N SER A 125 -34.83 48.89 -9.27
CA SER A 125 -35.23 50.29 -9.37
C SER A 125 -35.93 50.67 -8.08
#